data_AF-A0A1D1VW79-F1
#
_entry.id   AF-A0A1D1VW79-F1
#
_cell.length_a   1.000
_cell.length_b   1.000
_cell.length_c   1.000
_cell.angle_alpha   90.00
_cell.angle_beta   90.00
_cell.angle_gamma   90.00
#
_symmetry.space_group_name_H-M   'P 1'
#
loop_
_entity.id
_entity.type
_entity.pdbx_description
1 polymer ?
#
loop_
_entity_poly.entity_id
_entity_poly.type
_entity_poly.pdbx_seq_one_letter_code
_entity_poly.pdbx_strand_id
1 'polypeptide(L)'
;MDQIIHSILLRFVKLVEVMTKVSAYYFCWMMFGLVKATRINLVFVTSENPRFGVTTTGPAFDIAIENMKRKFPEVLLQRNQIQRYEVYKAGIFSCDEAGVEMQFVAGKMANLVQQLEGFVVLLCPGCSTEIMVLGDFAREWNVPLLGR
;
A
#
# COMPACT_ATOMS: atom_id res chain seq x y z
N MET A 1 -13.75 37.47 48.89
CA MET A 1 -13.69 37.45 47.40
C MET A 1 -12.95 36.21 46.88
N ASP A 2 -12.04 35.61 47.65
CA ASP A 2 -11.16 34.52 47.18
C ASP A 2 -11.87 33.20 46.88
N GLN A 3 -12.94 32.85 47.57
CA GLN A 3 -13.69 31.60 47.31
C GLN A 3 -14.40 31.61 45.93
N ILE A 4 -14.80 32.77 45.43
CA ILE A 4 -15.50 32.88 44.14
C ILE A 4 -14.50 32.67 42.99
N ILE A 5 -13.33 33.28 43.10
CA ILE A 5 -12.24 33.16 42.11
C ILE A 5 -11.79 31.70 42.00
N HIS A 6 -11.65 31.01 43.14
CA HIS A 6 -11.22 29.61 43.15
C HIS A 6 -12.23 28.66 42.47
N SER A 7 -13.54 28.92 42.64
CA SER A 7 -14.60 28.14 41.99
C SER A 7 -14.66 28.36 40.48
N ILE A 8 -14.40 29.60 40.03
CA ILE A 8 -14.36 29.95 38.60
C ILE A 8 -13.15 29.29 37.92
N LEU A 9 -11.98 29.30 38.58
CA LEU A 9 -10.78 28.65 38.05
C LEU A 9 -10.97 27.14 37.87
N LEU A 10 -11.59 26.46 38.85
CA LEU A 10 -11.90 25.03 38.77
C LEU A 10 -12.87 24.69 37.63
N ARG A 11 -13.85 25.55 37.37
CA ARG A 11 -14.76 25.39 36.22
C ARG A 11 -14.04 25.61 34.89
N PHE A 12 -13.13 26.57 34.83
CA PHE A 12 -12.34 26.84 33.63
C PHE A 12 -11.41 25.67 33.27
N VAL A 13 -10.73 25.09 34.27
CA VAL A 13 -9.85 23.92 34.06
C VAL A 13 -10.65 22.72 33.54
N LYS A 14 -11.83 22.44 34.12
CA LYS A 14 -12.72 21.37 33.61
C LYS A 14 -13.20 21.63 32.19
N LEU A 15 -13.46 22.88 31.83
CA LEU A 15 -13.90 23.23 30.48
C LEU A 15 -12.79 22.96 29.44
N VAL A 16 -11.55 23.35 29.76
CA VAL A 16 -10.37 23.10 28.91
C VAL A 16 -10.09 21.60 28.76
N GLU A 17 -10.29 20.81 29.82
CA GLU A 17 -10.11 19.36 29.78
C GLU A 17 -11.17 18.65 28.91
N VAL A 18 -12.41 19.15 28.91
CA VAL A 18 -13.47 18.63 28.04
C VAL A 18 -13.20 19.00 26.58
N MET A 19 -12.80 20.24 26.31
CA MET A 19 -12.50 20.69 24.94
C MET A 19 -11.32 19.94 24.31
N THR A 20 -10.29 19.63 25.09
CA THR A 20 -9.14 18.84 24.61
C THR A 20 -9.51 17.39 24.31
N LYS A 21 -10.34 16.74 25.15
CA LYS A 21 -10.86 15.39 24.89
C LYS A 21 -11.75 15.32 23.65
N VAL A 22 -12.63 16.32 23.47
CA VAL A 22 -13.51 16.41 22.29
C VAL A 22 -12.68 16.63 21.01
N SER A 23 -11.70 17.53 21.05
CA SER A 23 -10.77 17.77 19.93
C SER A 23 -9.98 16.52 19.54
N ALA A 24 -9.44 15.79 20.52
CA ALA A 24 -8.74 14.53 20.28
C ALA A 24 -9.64 13.46 19.66
N TYR A 25 -10.92 13.40 20.06
CA TYR A 25 -11.89 12.44 19.51
C TYR A 25 -12.22 12.74 18.04
N TYR A 26 -12.44 14.02 17.70
CA TYR A 26 -12.65 14.44 16.31
C TYR A 26 -11.41 14.24 15.44
N PHE A 27 -10.22 14.50 15.98
CA PHE A 27 -8.97 14.26 15.27
C PHE A 27 -8.74 12.76 14.99
N CYS A 28 -9.03 11.91 15.97
CA CYS A 28 -8.98 10.46 15.81
C CYS A 28 -9.99 9.98 14.75
N TRP A 29 -11.23 10.45 14.80
CA TRP A 29 -12.25 10.12 13.79
C TRP A 29 -11.87 10.60 12.38
N MET A 30 -11.26 11.78 12.26
CA MET A 30 -10.76 12.30 10.98
C MET A 30 -9.63 11.43 10.41
N MET A 31 -8.69 11.00 11.25
CA MET A 31 -7.60 10.09 10.85
C MET A 31 -8.12 8.73 10.40
N PHE A 32 -9.09 8.15 11.13
CA PHE A 32 -9.74 6.89 10.73
C PHE A 32 -10.61 7.03 9.46
N GLY A 33 -11.24 8.19 9.25
CA GLY A 33 -11.99 8.50 8.04
C GLY A 33 -11.11 8.64 6.80
N LEU A 34 -9.91 9.19 6.93
CA LEU A 34 -8.92 9.33 5.86
C LEU A 34 -8.38 7.98 5.38
N VAL A 35 -8.10 7.05 6.30
CA VAL A 35 -7.62 5.70 5.95
C VAL A 35 -8.65 4.92 5.12
N LYS A 36 -9.95 5.17 5.31
CA LYS A 36 -11.02 4.54 4.52
C LYS A 36 -11.09 5.01 3.06
N ALA A 37 -10.31 6.02 2.63
CA ALA A 37 -10.44 6.61 1.30
C ALA A 37 -9.27 6.30 0.34
N THR A 38 -8.19 5.66 0.79
CA THR A 38 -6.98 5.49 -0.02
C THR A 38 -7.10 4.30 -0.98
N ARG A 39 -6.84 4.52 -2.28
CA ARG A 39 -6.71 3.45 -3.28
C ARG A 39 -5.41 2.69 -3.05
N ILE A 40 -5.44 1.37 -3.16
CA ILE A 40 -4.31 0.46 -3.07
C ILE A 40 -4.03 -0.08 -4.48
N ASN A 41 -2.85 0.20 -5.01
CA ASN A 41 -2.43 -0.28 -6.32
C ASN A 41 -1.38 -1.38 -6.13
N LEU A 42 -1.74 -2.60 -6.47
CA LEU A 42 -0.84 -3.76 -6.46
C LEU A 42 -0.19 -3.88 -7.84
N VAL A 43 1.11 -3.67 -7.91
CA VAL A 43 1.87 -3.77 -9.17
C VAL A 43 2.67 -5.06 -9.14
N PHE A 44 2.28 -6.01 -9.97
CA PHE A 44 2.98 -7.27 -10.17
C PHE A 44 4.15 -7.07 -11.12
N VAL A 45 5.34 -7.43 -10.67
CA VAL A 45 6.57 -7.24 -11.41
C VAL A 45 7.37 -8.51 -11.39
N THR A 46 7.58 -9.10 -12.56
CA THR A 46 8.45 -10.27 -12.73
C THR A 46 8.80 -10.45 -14.21
N SER A 47 9.82 -11.22 -14.51
CA SER A 47 10.02 -11.81 -15.83
C SER A 47 9.23 -13.11 -15.94
N GLU A 48 8.84 -13.47 -17.17
CA GLU A 48 8.09 -14.70 -17.35
C GLU A 48 9.01 -15.93 -17.19
N ASN A 49 8.68 -16.78 -16.22
CA ASN A 49 9.33 -18.05 -15.96
C ASN A 49 8.27 -19.12 -15.62
N PRO A 50 8.36 -20.34 -16.18
CA PRO A 50 7.42 -21.42 -15.91
C PRO A 50 7.27 -21.86 -14.44
N ARG A 51 8.11 -21.35 -13.53
CA ARG A 51 8.06 -21.69 -12.09
C ARG A 51 7.50 -20.58 -11.21
N PHE A 52 7.59 -19.31 -11.63
CA PHE A 52 7.30 -18.16 -10.77
C PHE A 52 6.80 -16.91 -11.51
N GLY A 53 6.61 -16.99 -12.84
CA GLY A 53 6.13 -15.88 -13.66
C GLY A 53 4.65 -15.59 -13.48
N VAL A 54 4.17 -14.53 -14.14
CA VAL A 54 2.79 -14.04 -14.03
C VAL A 54 1.78 -15.12 -14.36
N THR A 55 2.06 -15.97 -15.35
CA THR A 55 1.13 -17.05 -15.74
C THR A 55 0.91 -18.08 -14.64
N THR A 56 1.95 -18.35 -13.84
CA THR A 56 1.91 -19.39 -12.80
C THR A 56 1.40 -18.88 -11.47
N THR A 57 1.82 -17.67 -11.07
CA THR A 57 1.45 -17.10 -9.76
C THR A 57 0.23 -16.20 -9.84
N GLY A 58 -0.05 -15.62 -11.01
CA GLY A 58 -1.14 -14.67 -11.21
C GLY A 58 -2.50 -15.16 -10.73
N PRO A 59 -2.96 -16.38 -11.12
CA PRO A 59 -4.24 -16.91 -10.68
C PRO A 59 -4.36 -17.06 -9.16
N ALA A 60 -3.25 -17.37 -8.47
CA ALA A 60 -3.26 -17.49 -7.01
C ALA A 60 -3.52 -16.13 -6.33
N PHE A 61 -2.95 -15.06 -6.89
CA PHE A 61 -3.22 -13.71 -6.39
C PHE A 61 -4.62 -13.22 -6.71
N ASP A 62 -5.20 -13.59 -7.86
CA ASP A 62 -6.59 -13.25 -8.17
C ASP A 62 -7.56 -13.86 -7.15
N ILE A 63 -7.38 -15.15 -6.83
CA ILE A 63 -8.16 -15.83 -5.80
C ILE A 63 -7.93 -15.19 -4.42
N ALA A 64 -6.68 -14.83 -4.09
CA ALA A 64 -6.37 -14.18 -2.83
C ALA A 64 -7.06 -12.80 -2.70
N ILE A 65 -7.05 -11.98 -3.76
CA ILE A 65 -7.72 -10.69 -3.80
C ILE A 65 -9.23 -10.86 -3.69
N GLU A 66 -9.81 -11.83 -4.40
CA GLU A 66 -11.25 -12.13 -4.31
C GLU A 66 -11.65 -12.56 -2.90
N ASN A 67 -10.88 -13.44 -2.27
CA ASN A 67 -11.09 -13.87 -0.89
C ASN A 67 -10.93 -12.71 0.10
N MET A 68 -9.97 -11.82 -0.11
CA MET A 68 -9.77 -10.63 0.71
C MET A 68 -10.99 -9.69 0.62
N LYS A 69 -11.51 -9.46 -0.59
CA LYS A 69 -12.73 -8.65 -0.81
C LYS A 69 -13.94 -9.24 -0.12
N ARG A 70 -14.08 -10.58 -0.11
CA ARG A 70 -15.17 -11.28 0.62
C ARG A 70 -15.02 -11.17 2.13
N LYS A 71 -13.79 -11.25 2.65
CA LYS A 71 -13.51 -11.25 4.09
C LYS A 71 -13.58 -9.86 4.72
N PHE A 72 -13.21 -8.82 3.97
CA PHE A 72 -13.18 -7.43 4.44
C PHE A 72 -14.05 -6.51 3.57
N PRO A 73 -15.37 -6.76 3.49
CA PRO A 73 -16.26 -6.06 2.58
C PRO A 73 -16.38 -4.57 2.90
N GLU A 74 -16.41 -4.21 4.19
CA GLU A 74 -16.57 -2.83 4.65
C GLU A 74 -15.40 -1.93 4.30
N VAL A 75 -14.20 -2.51 4.22
CA VAL A 75 -12.98 -1.78 3.84
C VAL A 75 -12.87 -1.76 2.32
N LEU A 76 -12.97 -2.91 1.65
CA LEU A 76 -12.50 -3.06 0.27
C LEU A 76 -13.58 -2.94 -0.82
N LEU A 77 -14.87 -3.11 -0.49
CA LEU A 77 -15.94 -3.05 -1.51
C LEU A 77 -16.41 -1.63 -1.81
N GLN A 78 -16.21 -0.67 -0.90
CA GLN A 78 -16.88 0.62 -1.04
C GLN A 78 -16.42 1.43 -2.26
N ARG A 79 -15.25 1.18 -2.87
CA ARG A 79 -14.74 1.99 -4.00
C ARG A 79 -13.77 1.29 -4.99
N ASN A 80 -13.84 -0.03 -5.18
CA ASN A 80 -12.86 -0.74 -6.02
C ASN A 80 -11.41 -0.40 -5.59
N GLN A 81 -11.18 -0.43 -4.27
CA GLN A 81 -9.98 0.16 -3.69
C GLN A 81 -8.70 -0.58 -4.07
N ILE A 82 -8.80 -1.85 -4.47
CA ILE A 82 -7.64 -2.64 -4.90
C ILE A 82 -7.64 -2.71 -6.43
N GLN A 83 -6.62 -2.13 -7.04
CA GLN A 83 -6.33 -2.30 -8.46
C GLN A 83 -5.07 -3.14 -8.62
N ARG A 84 -5.08 -4.02 -9.62
CA ARG A 84 -3.95 -4.86 -9.97
C ARG A 84 -3.40 -4.42 -11.32
N TYR A 85 -2.10 -4.19 -11.37
CA TYR A 85 -1.35 -3.90 -12.59
C TYR A 85 -0.30 -4.99 -12.77
N GLU A 86 0.03 -5.29 -14.02
CA GLU A 86 1.05 -6.28 -14.36
C GLU A 86 2.09 -5.62 -15.24
N VAL A 87 3.35 -5.67 -14.80
CA VAL A 87 4.49 -5.18 -15.55
C VAL A 87 5.48 -6.33 -15.65
N TYR A 88 5.44 -7.03 -16.78
CA TYR A 88 6.31 -8.16 -17.02
C TYR A 88 6.91 -8.12 -18.41
N LYS A 89 8.02 -8.84 -18.57
CA LYS A 89 8.60 -9.15 -19.87
C LYS A 89 8.22 -10.58 -20.24
N ALA A 90 7.48 -10.74 -21.33
CA ALA A 90 7.17 -12.04 -21.89
C ALA A 90 8.46 -12.71 -22.43
N GLY A 91 8.61 -14.00 -22.15
CA GLY A 91 9.78 -14.80 -22.53
C GLY A 91 9.94 -16.01 -21.61
N ILE A 92 11.02 -16.76 -21.77
CA ILE A 92 11.44 -17.75 -20.78
C ILE A 92 12.85 -17.34 -20.39
N PHE A 93 12.99 -16.80 -19.18
CA PHE A 93 14.26 -16.32 -18.67
C PHE A 93 14.73 -17.20 -17.51
N SER A 94 16.03 -17.51 -17.48
CA SER A 94 16.67 -18.01 -16.26
C SER A 94 16.66 -16.95 -15.16
N CYS A 95 16.90 -17.34 -13.90
CA CYS A 95 16.92 -16.39 -12.78
C CYS A 95 17.95 -15.27 -12.97
N ASP A 96 19.08 -15.56 -13.61
CA ASP A 96 20.15 -14.58 -13.81
C ASP A 96 19.78 -13.59 -14.93
N GLU A 97 19.26 -14.10 -16.04
CA GLU A 97 18.75 -13.28 -17.15
C GLU A 97 17.58 -12.41 -16.71
N ALA A 98 16.67 -12.98 -15.91
CA ALA A 98 15.53 -12.28 -15.32
C ALA A 98 15.95 -11.02 -14.55
N GLY A 99 17.01 -11.12 -13.74
CA GLY A 99 17.56 -9.97 -13.02
C GLY A 99 18.05 -8.86 -13.94
N VAL A 100 18.74 -9.20 -15.03
CA VAL A 100 19.18 -8.22 -16.05
C VAL A 100 17.96 -7.56 -16.69
N GLU A 101 16.94 -8.34 -17.02
CA GLU A 101 15.73 -7.85 -17.64
C GLU A 101 14.91 -6.91 -16.74
N MET A 102 15.01 -7.08 -15.42
CA MET A 102 14.33 -6.19 -14.47
C MET A 102 14.78 -4.73 -14.59
N GLN A 103 15.98 -4.45 -15.10
CA GLN A 103 16.41 -3.07 -15.35
C GLN A 103 15.55 -2.39 -16.42
N PHE A 104 15.18 -3.11 -17.47
CA PHE A 104 14.29 -2.59 -18.52
C PHE A 104 12.84 -2.50 -18.03
N VAL A 105 12.40 -3.47 -17.22
CA VAL A 105 11.07 -3.47 -16.60
C VAL A 105 10.93 -2.29 -15.62
N ALA A 106 11.95 -1.98 -14.84
CA ALA A 106 11.98 -0.84 -13.93
C ALA A 106 11.72 0.50 -14.63
N GLY A 107 12.22 0.69 -15.86
CA GLY A 107 11.91 1.87 -16.67
C GLY A 107 10.42 1.99 -17.01
N LYS A 108 9.74 0.87 -17.30
CA LYS A 108 8.28 0.86 -17.52
C LYS A 108 7.52 1.09 -16.21
N MET A 109 8.03 0.54 -15.11
CA MET A 109 7.45 0.73 -13.78
C MET A 109 7.51 2.18 -13.31
N ALA A 110 8.62 2.89 -13.56
CA ALA A 110 8.77 4.29 -13.19
C ALA A 110 7.60 5.14 -13.72
N ASN A 111 7.28 4.97 -15.02
CA ASN A 111 6.17 5.67 -15.65
C ASN A 111 4.82 5.28 -15.05
N LEU A 112 4.61 3.99 -14.75
CA LEU A 112 3.38 3.52 -14.12
C LEU A 112 3.23 4.11 -12.71
N VAL A 113 4.24 3.97 -11.85
CA VAL A 113 4.21 4.44 -10.45
C VAL A 113 3.95 5.94 -10.38
N GLN A 114 4.51 6.74 -11.29
CA GLN A 114 4.22 8.19 -11.37
C GLN A 114 2.75 8.52 -11.69
N GLN A 115 2.07 7.66 -12.43
CA GLN A 115 0.69 7.89 -12.87
C GLN A 115 -0.35 7.36 -11.87
N LEU A 116 0.07 6.50 -10.94
CA LEU A 116 -0.83 5.87 -9.97
C LEU A 116 -1.08 6.79 -8.77
N GLU A 117 -2.34 7.09 -8.53
CA GLU A 117 -2.79 7.75 -7.31
C GLU A 117 -3.08 6.73 -6.21
N GLY A 118 -2.59 6.97 -4.99
CA GLY A 118 -2.85 6.14 -3.82
C GLY A 118 -1.62 5.41 -3.29
N PHE A 119 -1.85 4.36 -2.51
CA PHE A 119 -0.81 3.53 -1.92
C PHE A 119 -0.39 2.44 -2.91
N VAL A 120 0.83 2.56 -3.46
CA VAL A 120 1.37 1.61 -4.41
C VAL A 120 2.20 0.56 -3.68
N VAL A 121 2.00 -0.73 -4.00
CA VAL A 121 2.77 -1.85 -3.48
C VAL A 121 3.32 -2.66 -4.65
N LEU A 122 4.62 -2.90 -4.65
CA LEU A 122 5.27 -3.77 -5.62
C LEU A 122 5.25 -5.21 -5.12
N LEU A 123 4.81 -6.12 -5.99
CA LEU A 123 4.78 -7.56 -5.74
C LEU A 123 5.71 -8.25 -6.74
N CYS A 124 6.78 -8.86 -6.24
CA CYS A 124 7.73 -9.62 -7.04
C CYS A 124 7.65 -11.11 -6.69
N PRO A 125 6.86 -11.91 -7.44
CA PRO A 125 6.78 -13.35 -7.22
C PRO A 125 8.01 -14.12 -7.70
N GLY A 126 8.93 -13.46 -8.41
CA GLY A 126 10.07 -14.10 -9.05
C GLY A 126 11.24 -14.40 -8.11
N CYS A 127 12.43 -14.51 -8.70
CA CYS A 127 13.62 -14.96 -7.98
C CYS A 127 14.33 -13.83 -7.23
N SER A 128 15.24 -14.20 -6.34
CA SER A 128 16.02 -13.25 -5.52
C SER A 128 16.78 -12.22 -6.37
N THR A 129 17.25 -12.59 -7.57
CA THR A 129 17.97 -11.68 -8.46
C THR A 129 17.06 -10.56 -8.99
N GLU A 130 15.79 -10.85 -9.29
CA GLU A 130 14.81 -9.82 -9.64
C GLU A 130 14.56 -8.87 -8.47
N ILE A 131 14.40 -9.45 -7.27
CA ILE A 131 14.13 -8.70 -6.04
C ILE A 131 15.28 -7.74 -5.71
N MET A 132 16.54 -8.12 -5.97
CA MET A 132 17.68 -7.23 -5.76
C MET A 132 17.57 -5.95 -6.60
N VAL A 133 17.30 -6.08 -7.89
CA VAL A 133 17.16 -4.93 -8.81
C VAL A 133 15.92 -4.09 -8.45
N LEU A 134 14.81 -4.76 -8.13
CA LEU A 134 13.58 -4.08 -7.73
C LEU A 134 13.68 -3.44 -6.34
N GLY A 135 14.56 -3.93 -5.47
CA GLY A 135 14.81 -3.34 -4.16
C GLY A 135 15.44 -1.96 -4.26
N ASP A 136 16.42 -1.80 -5.16
CA ASP A 136 17.00 -0.48 -5.45
C ASP A 136 15.96 0.48 -6.04
N PHE A 137 15.11 -0.02 -6.96
CA PHE A 137 13.99 0.75 -7.48
C PHE A 137 13.00 1.15 -6.36
N ALA A 138 12.58 0.20 -5.53
CA ALA A 138 11.62 0.41 -4.46
C ALA A 138 12.11 1.46 -3.44
N ARG A 139 13.42 1.43 -3.13
CA ARG A 139 14.07 2.44 -2.30
C ARG A 139 13.98 3.84 -2.91
N GLU A 140 14.29 3.98 -4.20
CA GLU A 140 14.31 5.29 -4.88
C GLU A 140 12.90 5.89 -4.99
N TRP A 141 11.90 5.05 -5.26
CA TRP A 141 10.50 5.47 -5.42
C TRP A 141 9.72 5.52 -4.11
N ASN A 142 10.36 5.15 -2.99
CA ASN A 142 9.75 5.05 -1.67
C ASN A 142 8.44 4.22 -1.68
N VAL A 143 8.48 3.07 -2.34
CA VAL A 143 7.35 2.12 -2.41
C VAL A 143 7.71 0.81 -1.73
N PRO A 144 6.79 0.19 -0.97
CA PRO A 144 7.04 -1.13 -0.40
C PRO A 144 7.15 -2.20 -1.48
N LEU A 145 8.13 -3.08 -1.34
CA LEU A 145 8.34 -4.26 -2.17
C LEU A 145 8.14 -5.52 -1.34
N LEU A 146 7.29 -6.42 -1.81
CA LEU A 146 7.13 -7.77 -1.26
C LEU A 146 7.68 -8.78 -2.26
N GLY A 147 8.74 -9.48 -1.86
CA GLY A 147 9.40 -10.51 -2.65
C GLY A 147 9.25 -11.90 -2.02
N ARG A 148 9.51 -12.93 -2.84
CA ARG A 148 9.59 -14.33 -2.41
C ARG A 148 11.02 -14.78 -2.11
#